data_AF-A0A0N9ND92-F1
#
_entry.id   AF-A0A0N9ND92-F1
#
_cell.length_a   1.000
_cell.length_b   1.000
_cell.length_c   1.000
_cell.angle_alpha   90.00
_cell.angle_beta   90.00
_cell.angle_gamma   90.00
#
_symmetry.space_group_name_H-M   'P 1'
#
loop_
_entity.id
_entity.type
_entity.pdbx_description
1 polymer ?
#
loop_
_entity_poly.entity_id
_entity_poly.type
_entity_poly.pdbx_seq_one_letter_code
_entity_poly.pdbx_strand_id
1 'polypeptide(L)'
;MTVFKVRDAAELLGVSDDTLRRWIDQGRVPSGTDDAGRTVIDGADLAAFLSADDAAQHDPVDRATSARNRFVGIVTHVQSDPVMSQVEMRCGPHRVVSLMSTEAVRDLGLEIGSLATATVKATTVIVETQSGARG
;
A
#
# COMPACT_ATOMS: atom_id res chain seq x y z
N MET A 1 -0.13 27.10 -11.81
CA MET A 1 -0.50 25.68 -11.66
C MET A 1 0.77 24.86 -11.64
N THR A 2 0.89 23.93 -10.70
CA THR A 2 2.03 23.03 -10.59
C THR A 2 1.82 21.89 -11.56
N VAL A 3 2.77 21.66 -12.48
CA VAL A 3 2.68 20.59 -13.47
C VAL A 3 3.78 19.57 -13.22
N PHE A 4 3.43 18.30 -13.35
CA PHE A 4 4.34 17.17 -13.16
C PHE A 4 4.66 16.52 -14.50
N LYS A 5 5.92 16.16 -14.69
CA LYS A 5 6.27 15.23 -15.78
C LYS A 5 5.77 13.85 -15.42
N VAL A 6 5.53 13.03 -16.44
CA VAL A 6 5.09 11.63 -16.27
C VAL A 6 5.95 10.87 -15.26
N ARG A 7 7.28 11.02 -15.30
CA ARG A 7 8.17 10.33 -14.35
C ARG A 7 7.90 10.74 -12.90
N ASP A 8 7.84 12.04 -12.63
CA ASP A 8 7.65 12.56 -11.28
C ASP A 8 6.26 12.18 -10.73
N ALA A 9 5.24 12.20 -11.60
CA ALA A 9 3.90 11.74 -11.26
C ALA A 9 3.85 10.22 -11.01
N ALA A 10 4.57 9.41 -11.79
CA ALA A 10 4.61 7.96 -11.62
C ALA A 10 5.25 7.58 -10.27
N GLU A 11 6.29 8.30 -9.87
CA GLU A 11 6.94 8.15 -8.56
C GLU A 11 5.97 8.49 -7.41
N LEU A 12 5.23 9.60 -7.52
CA LEU A 12 4.21 9.98 -6.56
C LEU A 12 3.06 8.96 -6.46
N LEU A 13 2.71 8.32 -7.58
CA LEU A 13 1.68 7.28 -7.67
C LEU A 13 2.19 5.87 -7.30
N GLY A 14 3.49 5.69 -7.08
CA GLY A 14 4.08 4.39 -6.77
C GLY A 14 4.00 3.35 -7.92
N VAL A 15 3.92 3.81 -9.17
CA VAL A 15 3.84 2.95 -10.37
C VAL A 15 5.02 3.20 -11.33
N SER A 16 5.17 2.35 -12.35
CA SER A 16 6.16 2.61 -13.41
C SER A 16 5.67 3.68 -14.40
N ASP A 17 6.59 4.40 -15.03
CA ASP A 17 6.30 5.38 -16.09
C ASP A 17 5.40 4.80 -17.19
N ASP A 18 5.63 3.56 -17.60
CA ASP A 18 4.85 2.88 -18.64
C ASP A 18 3.40 2.58 -18.20
N THR A 19 3.21 2.29 -16.91
CA THR A 19 1.87 2.10 -16.34
C THR A 19 1.11 3.42 -16.34
N LEU A 20 1.77 4.52 -15.95
CA LEU A 20 1.16 5.84 -15.96
C LEU A 20 0.82 6.32 -17.38
N ARG A 21 1.72 6.11 -18.36
CA ARG A 21 1.42 6.39 -19.77
C ARG A 21 0.18 5.64 -20.24
N ARG A 22 0.09 4.34 -19.93
CA ARG A 22 -1.09 3.54 -20.27
C ARG A 22 -2.37 4.09 -19.65
N TRP A 23 -2.34 4.59 -18.41
CA TRP A 23 -3.52 5.19 -17.78
C TRP A 23 -3.93 6.51 -18.41
N ILE A 24 -2.96 7.32 -18.82
CA ILE A 24 -3.20 8.53 -19.61
C ILE A 24 -3.85 8.17 -20.95
N ASP A 25 -3.31 7.19 -21.67
CA ASP A 25 -3.85 6.73 -22.96
C ASP A 25 -5.27 6.17 -22.82
N GLN A 26 -5.59 5.60 -21.66
CA GLN A 26 -6.93 5.11 -21.30
C GLN A 26 -7.88 6.21 -20.79
N GLY A 27 -7.41 7.46 -20.69
CA GLY A 27 -8.19 8.59 -20.17
C GLY A 27 -8.46 8.53 -18.67
N ARG A 28 -7.77 7.66 -17.92
CA ARG A 28 -7.92 7.54 -16.46
C ARG A 28 -7.26 8.68 -15.70
N VAL A 29 -6.15 9.20 -16.21
CA VAL A 29 -5.42 10.34 -15.65
C VAL A 29 -5.44 11.45 -16.69
N PRO A 30 -6.07 12.61 -16.41
CA PRO A 30 -5.99 13.77 -17.29
C PRO A 30 -4.54 14.18 -17.53
N SER A 31 -4.20 14.50 -18.77
CA SER A 31 -2.88 15.02 -19.11
C SER A 31 -2.99 16.13 -20.15
N GLY A 32 -1.97 16.98 -20.19
CA GLY A 32 -1.76 17.99 -21.21
C GLY A 32 -0.35 17.91 -21.78
N THR A 33 0.00 18.89 -22.60
CA THR A 33 1.35 19.07 -23.13
C THR A 33 1.90 20.41 -22.67
N ASP A 34 3.17 20.44 -22.27
CA ASP A 34 3.88 21.68 -21.97
C ASP A 34 4.28 22.44 -23.26
N ASP A 35 4.86 23.63 -23.09
CA ASP A 35 5.33 24.48 -24.20
C ASP A 35 6.42 23.82 -25.07
N ALA A 36 7.04 22.74 -24.58
CA ALA A 36 8.04 21.95 -25.29
C ALA A 36 7.45 20.67 -25.90
N GLY A 37 6.12 20.48 -25.88
CA GLY A 37 5.41 19.34 -26.45
C GLY A 37 5.52 18.05 -25.63
N ARG A 38 5.95 18.12 -24.36
CA ARG A 38 6.07 16.96 -23.47
C ARG A 38 4.78 16.74 -22.68
N THR A 39 4.38 15.49 -22.53
CA THR A 39 3.23 15.12 -21.69
C THR A 39 3.47 15.53 -20.23
N VAL A 40 2.54 16.28 -19.68
CA VAL A 40 2.52 16.74 -18.29
C VAL A 40 1.14 16.52 -17.68
N ILE A 41 1.10 16.41 -16.36
CA ILE A 41 -0.12 16.20 -15.59
C ILE A 41 -0.28 17.41 -14.66
N ASP A 42 -1.48 17.97 -14.59
CA ASP A 42 -1.75 19.03 -13.63
C ASP A 42 -1.77 18.48 -12.20
N GLY A 43 -1.19 19.21 -11.26
CA GLY A 43 -1.14 18.78 -9.87
C GLY A 43 -2.51 18.59 -9.22
N ALA A 44 -3.53 19.37 -9.63
CA ALA A 44 -4.89 19.20 -9.13
C ALA A 44 -5.52 17.90 -9.65
N ASP A 45 -5.30 17.57 -10.92
CA ASP A 45 -5.77 16.32 -11.52
C ASP A 45 -5.06 15.10 -10.90
N LEU A 46 -3.75 15.20 -10.66
CA LEU A 46 -2.97 14.16 -10.00
C LEU A 46 -3.44 13.91 -8.56
N ALA A 47 -3.72 14.99 -7.80
CA ALA A 47 -4.23 14.89 -6.43
C ALA A 47 -5.65 14.32 -6.38
N ALA A 48 -6.51 14.72 -7.32
CA ALA A 48 -7.85 14.16 -7.46
C ALA A 48 -7.81 12.67 -7.80
N PHE A 49 -6.89 12.27 -8.70
CA PHE A 49 -6.69 10.86 -9.06
C PHE A 49 -6.21 10.03 -7.87
N LEU A 50 -5.21 10.50 -7.11
CA LEU A 50 -4.73 9.84 -5.88
C LEU A 50 -5.86 9.62 -4.88
N SER A 51 -6.68 10.65 -4.65
CA SER A 51 -7.80 10.59 -3.72
C SER A 51 -8.90 9.63 -4.17
N ALA A 52 -9.06 9.44 -5.48
CA ALA A 52 -10.05 8.53 -6.06
C ALA A 52 -9.54 7.08 -6.19
N ASP A 53 -8.23 6.87 -6.45
CA ASP A 53 -7.63 5.55 -6.59
C ASP A 53 -7.41 4.89 -5.21
N ASP A 54 -7.09 5.64 -4.15
CA ASP A 54 -7.07 5.10 -2.77
C ASP A 54 -8.42 4.46 -2.37
N ALA A 55 -9.54 5.02 -2.85
CA ALA A 55 -10.88 4.44 -2.65
C ALA A 55 -11.14 3.19 -3.53
N ALA A 56 -10.40 3.01 -4.64
CA ALA A 56 -10.49 1.86 -5.54
C ALA A 56 -9.43 0.78 -5.28
N GLN A 57 -8.41 1.08 -4.48
CA GLN A 57 -7.36 0.14 -4.06
C GLN A 57 -7.80 -0.79 -2.90
N HIS A 58 -9.02 -0.64 -2.38
CA HIS A 58 -9.69 -1.62 -1.51
C HIS A 58 -10.47 -2.65 -2.35
N ASP A 59 -9.79 -3.57 -3.04
CA ASP A 59 -10.41 -4.88 -3.39
C ASP A 59 -9.34 -6.01 -3.38
N PRO A 60 -9.59 -7.20 -2.75
CA PRO A 60 -8.54 -8.12 -2.29
C PRO A 60 -7.93 -9.11 -3.30
N VAL A 61 -8.13 -8.97 -4.60
CA VAL A 61 -7.77 -10.02 -5.57
C VAL A 61 -6.96 -9.43 -6.71
N ASP A 62 -5.88 -10.11 -7.10
CA ASP A 62 -4.98 -9.73 -8.21
C ASP A 62 -3.94 -8.64 -7.96
N ARG A 63 -3.26 -8.75 -6.83
CA ARG A 63 -1.81 -8.58 -6.91
C ARG A 63 -1.17 -9.96 -6.89
N ALA A 64 -0.46 -10.29 -7.96
CA ALA A 64 0.70 -11.15 -7.90
C ALA A 64 1.75 -10.51 -6.96
N THR A 65 1.42 -10.41 -5.68
CA THR A 65 2.28 -9.87 -4.64
C THR A 65 3.40 -10.88 -4.43
N SER A 66 4.60 -10.50 -4.84
CA SER A 66 5.86 -11.14 -4.45
C SER A 66 6.12 -11.12 -2.92
N ALA A 67 5.12 -10.76 -2.11
CA ALA A 67 5.17 -10.90 -0.67
C ALA A 67 5.14 -12.39 -0.32
N ARG A 68 6.32 -13.00 -0.29
CA ARG A 68 6.54 -14.41 0.07
C ARG A 68 6.18 -14.70 1.54
N ASN A 69 6.04 -13.67 2.36
CA ASN A 69 5.75 -13.79 3.78
C ASN A 69 4.27 -13.44 4.05
N ARG A 70 3.40 -14.44 3.87
CA ARG A 70 1.98 -14.38 4.21
C ARG A 70 1.73 -15.19 5.46
N PHE A 71 1.10 -14.57 6.45
CA PHE A 71 0.75 -15.18 7.72
C PHE A 71 -0.77 -15.17 7.89
N VAL A 72 -1.38 -16.33 7.65
CA VAL A 72 -2.82 -16.53 7.88
C VAL A 72 -3.05 -16.75 9.38
N GLY A 73 -4.01 -16.04 9.95
CA GLY A 73 -4.26 -16.10 11.38
C GLY A 73 -5.57 -15.43 11.80
N ILE A 74 -5.83 -15.49 13.10
CA ILE A 74 -6.99 -14.87 13.74
C ILE A 74 -6.56 -13.60 14.44
N VAL A 75 -7.34 -12.52 14.27
CA VAL A 75 -7.17 -11.27 15.03
C VAL A 75 -7.49 -11.52 16.50
N THR A 76 -6.53 -11.22 17.37
CA THR A 76 -6.66 -11.42 18.83
C THR A 76 -6.77 -10.13 19.61
N HIS A 77 -6.38 -9.00 19.02
CA HIS A 77 -6.52 -7.68 19.64
C HIS A 77 -6.61 -6.58 18.58
N VAL A 78 -7.45 -5.58 18.84
CA VAL A 78 -7.54 -4.35 18.06
C VAL A 78 -7.57 -3.18 19.03
N GLN A 79 -6.60 -2.28 18.92
CA GLN A 79 -6.58 -1.02 19.65
C GLN A 79 -6.59 0.12 18.65
N SER A 80 -7.59 0.97 18.71
CA SER A 80 -7.79 2.05 17.75
C SER A 80 -7.72 3.42 18.40
N ASP A 81 -6.89 4.28 17.83
CA ASP A 81 -6.88 5.73 18.04
C ASP A 81 -7.62 6.43 16.87
N PRO A 82 -7.80 7.77 16.88
CA PRO A 82 -8.53 8.46 15.82
C PRO A 82 -7.94 8.29 14.41
N VAL A 83 -6.63 8.07 14.31
CA VAL A 83 -5.91 8.00 13.02
C VAL A 83 -5.31 6.61 12.77
N MET A 84 -4.71 6.02 13.80
CA MET A 84 -3.97 4.77 13.69
C MET A 84 -4.57 3.69 14.59
N SER A 85 -4.41 2.45 14.19
CA SER A 85 -4.82 1.27 14.94
C SER A 85 -3.71 0.24 14.97
N GLN A 86 -3.59 -0.43 16.11
CA GLN A 86 -2.78 -1.61 16.31
C GLN A 86 -3.66 -2.85 16.22
N VAL A 87 -3.31 -3.76 15.30
CA VAL A 87 -3.97 -5.06 15.13
C VAL A 87 -2.97 -6.16 15.46
N GLU A 88 -3.36 -7.04 16.38
CA GLU A 88 -2.60 -8.26 16.71
C GLU A 88 -3.28 -9.47 16.10
N MET A 89 -2.49 -10.36 15.52
CA MET A 89 -2.92 -11.63 14.98
C MET A 89 -2.11 -12.79 15.52
N ARG A 90 -2.77 -13.94 15.72
CA ARG A 90 -2.13 -15.24 15.92
C ARG A 90 -2.14 -16.05 14.64
N CYS A 91 -0.95 -16.28 14.10
CA CYS A 91 -0.72 -16.98 12.84
C CYS A 91 0.10 -18.26 13.12
N GLY A 92 -0.58 -19.33 13.54
CA GLY A 92 0.08 -20.55 14.03
C GLY A 92 0.94 -20.27 15.26
N PRO A 93 2.23 -20.66 15.28
CA PRO A 93 3.13 -20.39 16.42
C PRO A 93 3.54 -18.91 16.54
N HIS A 94 3.25 -18.10 15.52
CA HIS A 94 3.73 -16.72 15.45
C HIS A 94 2.68 -15.70 15.92
N ARG A 95 3.15 -14.65 16.59
CA ARG A 95 2.37 -13.44 16.87
C ARG A 95 2.78 -12.37 15.87
N VAL A 96 1.82 -11.81 15.15
CA VAL A 96 2.04 -10.72 14.20
C VAL A 96 1.34 -9.48 14.72
N VAL A 97 2.03 -8.34 14.70
CA VAL A 97 1.46 -7.03 15.06
C VAL A 97 1.59 -6.11 13.86
N SER A 98 0.49 -5.47 13.48
CA SER A 98 0.45 -4.46 12.42
C SER A 98 -0.04 -3.14 12.97
N LEU A 99 0.57 -2.05 12.48
CA LEU A 99 0.05 -0.70 12.63
C LEU A 99 -0.53 -0.27 11.29
N MET A 100 -1.79 0.13 11.27
CA MET A 100 -2.49 0.58 10.07
C MET A 100 -3.46 1.71 10.41
N SER A 101 -3.99 2.41 9.40
CA SER A 101 -4.97 3.47 9.68
C SER A 101 -6.23 2.88 10.31
N THR A 102 -6.88 3.66 11.16
CA THR A 102 -8.16 3.26 11.78
C THR A 102 -9.26 3.10 10.73
N GLU A 103 -9.19 3.86 9.64
CA GLU A 103 -10.06 3.69 8.47
C GLU A 103 -9.87 2.31 7.83
N ALA A 104 -8.63 1.87 7.56
CA ALA A 104 -8.39 0.55 6.97
C ALA A 104 -8.87 -0.61 7.87
N VAL A 105 -8.80 -0.48 9.21
CA VAL A 105 -9.40 -1.47 10.12
C VAL A 105 -10.91 -1.57 9.93
N ARG A 106 -11.60 -0.43 9.76
CA ARG A 106 -13.05 -0.37 9.55
C ARG A 106 -13.45 -0.90 8.19
N ASP A 107 -12.74 -0.49 7.15
CA ASP A 107 -13.02 -0.88 5.77
C ASP A 107 -12.85 -2.39 5.56
N LEU A 108 -11.84 -2.98 6.22
CA LEU A 108 -11.60 -4.42 6.20
C LEU A 108 -12.47 -5.21 7.18
N GLY A 109 -13.28 -4.55 8.01
CA GLY A 109 -14.12 -5.20 9.03
C GLY A 109 -13.29 -6.02 10.03
N LEU A 110 -12.10 -5.54 10.41
CA LEU A 110 -11.22 -6.26 11.33
C LEU A 110 -11.71 -6.08 12.77
N GLU A 111 -12.09 -7.20 13.37
CA GLU A 111 -12.49 -7.31 14.76
C GLU A 111 -11.82 -8.52 15.42
N ILE A 112 -11.88 -8.60 16.75
CA ILE A 112 -11.35 -9.76 17.46
C ILE A 112 -12.13 -11.01 17.01
N GLY A 113 -11.41 -12.01 16.50
CA GLY A 113 -11.99 -13.21 15.90
C GLY A 113 -11.96 -13.26 14.37
N SER A 114 -11.70 -12.14 13.69
CA SER A 114 -11.61 -12.12 12.22
C SER A 114 -10.47 -13.00 11.72
N LEU A 115 -10.74 -13.81 10.69
CA LEU A 115 -9.71 -14.50 9.91
C LEU A 115 -9.10 -13.51 8.91
N ALA A 116 -7.80 -13.29 9.00
CA ALA A 116 -7.09 -12.35 8.14
C ALA A 116 -5.75 -12.93 7.66
N THR A 117 -5.19 -12.33 6.62
CA THR A 117 -3.84 -12.63 6.15
C THR A 117 -2.94 -11.41 6.28
N ALA A 118 -1.97 -11.46 7.20
CA ALA A 118 -0.93 -10.45 7.27
C ALA A 118 0.10 -10.70 6.15
N THR A 119 0.37 -9.67 5.36
CA THR A 119 1.30 -9.74 4.24
C THR A 119 2.45 -8.77 4.49
N VAL A 120 3.68 -9.28 4.58
CA VAL A 120 4.86 -8.43 4.80
C VAL A 120 5.58 -8.20 3.48
N LYS A 121 5.71 -6.93 3.06
CA LYS A 121 6.48 -6.55 1.87
C LYS A 121 7.96 -6.83 2.14
N ALA A 122 8.54 -7.76 1.39
CA ALA A 122 9.90 -8.23 1.60
C ALA A 122 10.93 -7.24 1.06
N THR A 123 11.37 -6.29 1.88
CA THR A 123 12.55 -5.45 1.56
C THR A 123 13.63 -5.52 2.62
N THR A 124 13.41 -6.16 3.77
CA THR A 124 14.44 -6.32 4.81
C THR A 124 14.18 -7.60 5.63
N VAL A 125 15.15 -8.53 5.63
CA VAL A 125 15.17 -9.73 6.48
C VAL A 125 16.46 -9.66 7.29
N ILE A 126 16.33 -9.65 8.62
CA ILE A 126 17.47 -9.76 9.54
C ILE A 126 17.51 -11.21 10.02
N VAL A 127 18.60 -11.91 9.74
CA VAL A 127 18.83 -13.29 10.18
C VAL A 127 19.87 -13.25 11.28
N GLU A 128 19.50 -13.69 12.48
CA GLU A 128 20.41 -13.82 13.63
C GLU A 128 20.50 -15.29 14.02
N THR A 129 21.68 -15.75 14.39
CA THR A 129 21.88 -17.07 15.01
C THR A 129 22.08 -16.88 16.51
N GLN A 130 21.61 -17.82 17.32
CA GLN A 130 22.02 -17.88 18.73
C GLN A 130 23.48 -18.39 18.82
N SER A 131 24.44 -17.57 18.44
CA SER A 131 25.85 -17.78 18.78
C SER A 131 26.51 -16.45 19.06
N GLY A 132 26.27 -15.97 20.28
CA GLY A 132 26.93 -14.82 20.87
C GLY A 132 26.79 -14.82 22.39
N ALA A 133 26.68 -16.00 23.02
CA ALA A 133 26.76 -16.12 24.46
C ALA A 133 27.39 -17.47 24.83
N ARG A 134 28.67 -17.37 25.25
CA ARG A 134 29.47 -18.26 26.11
C ARG A 134 30.69 -18.89 25.43
N GLY A 135 31.86 -18.49 25.93
CA GLY A 135 33.17 -19.07 25.68
C GLY A 135 34.26 -18.01 25.71
#